data_AF-A0A967SKC5-F1
#
_entry.id   AF-A0A967SKC5-F1
#
_cell.length_a   1.000
_cell.length_b   1.000
_cell.length_c   1.000
_cell.angle_alpha   90.00
_cell.angle_beta   90.00
_cell.angle_gamma   90.00
#
_symmetry.space_group_name_H-M   'P 1'
#
loop_
_entity.id
_entity.type
_entity.pdbx_description
1 polymer ?
#
loop_
_entity_poly.entity_id
_entity_poly.type
_entity_poly.pdbx_seq_one_letter_code
_entity_poly.pdbx_strand_id
1 'polypeptide(L)'
;DAVAEDLAPAAIKTGMLATQELVETVADAIRRHGFAHYVLDPVMVATSGDRLLDEDAVSALSRSLLPLAELVTPNLAEAAVLVGAPVVTEADMG
;
A
#
# COMPACT_ATOMS: atom_id res chain seq x y z
N ASP A 1 -3.93 3.97 -16.60
CA ASP A 1 -3.51 4.31 -17.97
C ASP A 1 -4.27 5.53 -18.50
N ALA A 2 -5.54 5.43 -18.92
CA ALA A 2 -6.28 6.56 -19.52
C ALA A 2 -6.25 7.89 -18.72
N VAL A 3 -6.41 7.85 -17.39
CA VAL A 3 -6.38 9.07 -16.55
C VAL A 3 -4.97 9.68 -16.46
N ALA A 4 -3.92 8.85 -16.46
CA ALA A 4 -2.54 9.30 -16.29
C ALA A 4 -2.00 10.01 -17.55
N GLU A 5 -2.51 9.63 -18.71
CA GLU A 5 -2.09 10.18 -20.01
C GLU A 5 -2.79 11.51 -20.33
N ASP A 6 -4.03 11.71 -19.85
CA ASP A 6 -4.81 12.94 -20.07
C ASP A 6 -4.57 14.03 -18.99
N LEU A 7 -4.24 13.62 -17.76
CA LEU A 7 -3.90 14.51 -16.65
C LEU A 7 -2.84 13.83 -15.78
N ALA A 8 -1.58 14.27 -15.88
CA ALA A 8 -0.54 13.77 -14.99
C ALA A 8 -0.85 14.22 -13.54
N PRO A 9 -1.25 13.30 -12.64
CA PRO A 9 -1.59 13.66 -11.27
C PRO A 9 -0.32 14.08 -10.53
N ALA A 10 -0.42 15.14 -9.72
CA ALA A 10 0.70 15.58 -8.88
C ALA A 10 1.04 14.54 -7.79
N ALA A 11 0.05 13.77 -7.33
CA ALA A 11 0.25 12.68 -6.39
C ALA A 11 -0.80 11.59 -6.61
N ILE A 12 -0.44 10.36 -6.28
CA ILE A 12 -1.34 9.20 -6.32
C ILE A 12 -1.39 8.51 -4.96
N LYS A 13 -2.56 7.92 -4.66
CA LYS A 13 -2.83 7.16 -3.45
C LYS A 13 -3.45 5.83 -3.84
N THR A 14 -2.94 4.73 -3.30
CA THR A 14 -3.59 3.42 -3.43
C THR A 14 -4.32 3.09 -2.14
N GLY A 15 -5.57 2.62 -2.26
CA GLY A 15 -6.36 2.07 -1.17
C GLY A 15 -6.29 0.53 -1.14
N MET A 16 -7.40 -0.12 -0.80
CA MET A 16 -7.53 -1.58 -0.82
C MET A 16 -7.20 -2.18 -2.19
N LEU A 17 -6.26 -3.13 -2.22
CA LEU A 17 -5.91 -3.93 -3.39
C LEU A 17 -6.07 -5.41 -3.05
N ALA A 18 -7.20 -5.98 -3.46
CA ALA A 18 -7.70 -7.26 -2.97
C ALA A 18 -6.85 -8.50 -3.33
N THR A 19 -5.98 -8.41 -4.35
CA THR A 19 -5.23 -9.56 -4.87
C THR A 19 -3.79 -9.18 -5.22
N GLN A 20 -2.90 -10.19 -5.20
CA GLN A 20 -1.52 -10.05 -5.67
C GLN A 20 -1.44 -9.49 -7.10
N GLU A 21 -2.26 -10.00 -8.03
CA GLU A 21 -2.27 -9.56 -9.43
C GLU A 21 -2.59 -8.06 -9.55
N LEU A 22 -3.55 -7.57 -8.76
CA LEU A 22 -3.91 -6.17 -8.75
C LEU A 22 -2.78 -5.31 -8.17
N VAL A 23 -2.13 -5.77 -7.11
CA VAL A 23 -0.96 -5.12 -6.52
C VAL A 23 0.18 -4.98 -7.52
N GLU A 24 0.51 -6.06 -8.23
CA GLU A 24 1.59 -6.06 -9.24
C GLU A 24 1.25 -5.15 -10.41
N THR A 25 0.01 -5.21 -10.91
CA THR A 25 -0.49 -4.36 -11.99
C THR A 25 -0.36 -2.88 -11.63
N VAL A 26 -0.74 -2.51 -10.41
CA VAL A 26 -0.62 -1.14 -9.91
C VAL A 26 0.84 -0.74 -9.77
N ALA A 27 1.69 -1.58 -9.17
CA ALA A 27 3.11 -1.28 -9.02
C ALA A 27 3.79 -1.02 -10.37
N ASP A 28 3.47 -1.82 -11.38
CA ASP A 28 4.00 -1.62 -12.73
C ASP A 28 3.48 -0.35 -13.38
N ALA A 29 2.20 0.00 -13.18
CA ALA A 29 1.67 1.28 -13.64
C ALA A 29 2.41 2.47 -13.00
N ILE A 30 2.66 2.41 -11.68
CA ILE A 30 3.38 3.46 -10.96
C ILE A 30 4.80 3.64 -11.53
N ARG A 31 5.52 2.55 -11.77
CA ARG A 31 6.86 2.58 -12.37
C ARG A 31 6.85 3.12 -13.79
N ARG A 32 5.91 2.65 -14.63
CA ARG A 32 5.81 3.06 -16.05
C ARG A 32 5.53 4.54 -16.20
N HIS A 33 4.62 5.08 -15.38
CA HIS A 33 4.21 6.49 -15.46
C HIS A 33 5.11 7.44 -14.66
N GLY A 34 6.01 6.91 -13.81
CA GLY A 34 6.99 7.70 -13.09
C GLY A 34 6.36 8.71 -12.12
N PHE A 35 5.24 8.35 -11.47
CA PHE A 35 4.57 9.26 -10.54
C PHE A 35 5.51 9.67 -9.41
N ALA A 36 5.72 10.99 -9.28
CA ALA A 36 6.71 11.54 -8.35
C ALA A 36 6.32 11.38 -6.88
N HIS A 37 5.03 11.42 -6.57
CA HIS A 37 4.51 11.37 -5.20
C HIS A 37 3.49 10.24 -5.06
N TYR A 38 3.89 9.17 -4.38
CA TYR A 38 3.05 8.01 -4.14
C TYR A 38 2.83 7.77 -2.65
N VAL A 39 1.55 7.71 -2.25
CA VAL A 39 1.12 7.37 -0.90
C VAL A 39 0.47 5.99 -0.89
N LEU A 40 0.95 5.09 -0.05
CA LEU A 40 0.39 3.76 0.14
C LEU A 40 -0.58 3.74 1.33
N ASP A 41 -1.86 3.48 1.08
CA ASP A 41 -2.78 2.95 2.10
C ASP A 41 -2.76 1.44 2.01
N PRO A 42 -2.23 0.72 3.01
CA PRO A 42 -2.09 -0.71 2.86
C PRO A 42 -3.44 -1.45 2.97
N VAL A 43 -4.48 -0.85 3.60
CA VAL A 43 -5.85 -1.41 3.81
C VAL A 43 -5.88 -2.94 3.82
N MET A 44 -5.16 -3.52 4.79
CA MET A 44 -4.95 -4.97 4.90
C MET A 44 -5.83 -5.59 5.99
N VAL A 45 -6.15 -4.78 7.00
CA VAL A 45 -6.88 -5.20 8.20
C VAL A 45 -7.89 -4.12 8.52
N ALA A 46 -9.16 -4.50 8.66
CA ALA A 46 -10.21 -3.59 9.07
C ALA A 46 -9.93 -3.07 10.49
N THR A 47 -10.49 -1.92 10.86
CA THR A 47 -10.42 -1.40 12.23
C THR A 47 -11.00 -2.39 13.26
N SER A 48 -11.87 -3.32 12.83
CA SER A 48 -12.39 -4.43 13.64
C SER A 48 -11.38 -5.57 13.89
N GLY A 49 -10.25 -5.58 13.18
CA GLY A 49 -9.23 -6.65 13.23
C GLY A 49 -9.38 -7.72 12.15
N ASP A 50 -10.41 -7.65 11.30
CA ASP A 50 -10.62 -8.64 10.24
C ASP A 50 -9.60 -8.47 9.12
N ARG A 51 -8.92 -9.55 8.72
CA ARG A 51 -8.06 -9.55 7.53
C ARG A 51 -8.90 -9.32 6.28
N LEU A 52 -8.56 -8.28 5.53
CA LEU A 52 -9.20 -7.90 4.27
C LEU A 52 -8.45 -8.47 3.06
N LEU A 53 -7.15 -8.70 3.21
CA LEU A 53 -6.27 -9.25 2.18
C LEU A 53 -5.74 -10.63 2.59
N ASP A 54 -5.50 -11.48 1.59
CA ASP A 54 -4.76 -12.72 1.80
C ASP A 54 -3.25 -12.46 1.99
N GLU A 55 -2.53 -13.47 2.46
CA GLU A 55 -1.10 -13.34 2.76
C GLU A 55 -0.27 -13.05 1.51
N ASP A 56 -0.69 -13.56 0.35
CA ASP A 56 0.00 -13.35 -0.92
C ASP A 56 -0.10 -11.89 -1.37
N ALA A 57 -1.27 -11.25 -1.23
CA ALA A 57 -1.48 -9.84 -1.50
C ALA A 57 -0.69 -8.95 -0.54
N VAL A 58 -0.65 -9.26 0.76
CA VAL A 58 0.19 -8.55 1.75
C VAL A 58 1.67 -8.66 1.39
N SER A 59 2.10 -9.85 0.97
CA SER A 59 3.48 -10.12 0.56
C SER A 59 3.85 -9.35 -0.71
N ALA A 60 2.94 -9.33 -1.69
CA ALA A 60 3.10 -8.56 -2.92
C ALA A 60 3.15 -7.06 -2.65
N LEU A 61 2.29 -6.56 -1.75
CA LEU A 61 2.24 -5.15 -1.38
C LEU A 61 3.56 -4.71 -0.76
N SER A 62 4.08 -5.50 0.18
CA SER A 62 5.35 -5.26 0.85
C SER A 62 6.55 -5.28 -0.11
N ARG A 63 6.55 -6.16 -1.12
CA ARG A 63 7.65 -6.28 -2.09
C ARG A 63 7.57 -5.28 -3.25
N SER A 64 6.36 -4.94 -3.69
CA SER A 64 6.16 -4.25 -4.97
C SER A 64 5.73 -2.80 -4.82
N LEU A 65 4.89 -2.48 -3.83
CA LEU A 65 4.35 -1.13 -3.62
C LEU A 65 5.05 -0.38 -2.52
N LEU A 66 5.33 -1.03 -1.38
CA LEU A 66 6.00 -0.40 -0.24
C LEU A 66 7.32 0.30 -0.64
N PRO A 67 8.20 -0.28 -1.48
CA PRO A 67 9.45 0.39 -1.89
C PRO A 67 9.25 1.60 -2.81
N LEU A 68 8.06 1.77 -3.40
CA LEU A 68 7.72 2.89 -4.26
C LEU A 68 7.11 4.05 -3.47
N ALA A 69 6.60 3.80 -2.26
CA ALA A 69 5.84 4.76 -1.49
C ALA A 69 6.76 5.81 -0.84
N GLU A 70 6.39 7.07 -1.00
CA GLU A 70 6.99 8.19 -0.26
C GLU A 70 6.40 8.28 1.16
N LEU A 71 5.12 7.92 1.32
CA LEU A 71 4.41 7.90 2.59
C LEU A 71 3.51 6.66 2.67
N VAL A 72 3.49 6.04 3.85
CA VAL A 72 2.60 4.92 4.17
C VAL A 72 1.69 5.35 5.31
N THR A 73 0.41 4.99 5.25
CA THR A 73 -0.60 5.39 6.26
C THR A 73 -1.24 4.18 6.95
N PRO A 74 -0.47 3.33 7.64
CA PRO A 74 -1.03 2.16 8.30
C PRO A 74 -1.81 2.57 9.57
N ASN A 75 -2.81 1.79 9.94
CA ASN A 75 -3.26 1.71 11.33
C ASN A 75 -2.31 0.80 12.15
N LEU A 76 -2.51 0.69 13.48
CA LEU A 76 -1.63 -0.11 14.35
C LEU A 76 -1.57 -1.60 13.96
N ALA A 77 -2.70 -2.19 13.56
CA ALA A 77 -2.75 -3.59 13.15
C ALA A 77 -2.01 -3.82 11.83
N GLU A 78 -2.15 -2.90 10.89
CA GLU A 78 -1.42 -2.93 9.61
C GLU A 78 0.07 -2.70 9.82
N ALA A 79 0.44 -1.77 10.70
CA ALA A 79 1.83 -1.52 11.07
C ALA A 79 2.44 -2.81 11.62
N ALA A 80 1.78 -3.49 12.56
CA ALA A 80 2.28 -4.75 13.11
C ALA A 80 2.53 -5.82 12.02
N VAL A 81 1.67 -5.88 11.00
CA VAL A 81 1.86 -6.78 9.84
C VAL A 81 3.07 -6.34 9.01
N LEU A 82 3.22 -5.05 8.71
CA LEU A 82 4.31 -4.53 7.88
C LEU A 82 5.69 -4.67 8.56
N VAL A 83 5.78 -4.43 9.88
CA VAL A 83 7.05 -4.54 10.62
C VAL A 83 7.36 -5.98 11.03
N GLY A 84 6.36 -6.88 11.00
CA GLY A 84 6.51 -8.26 11.45
C GLY A 84 6.69 -8.39 12.97
N ALA A 85 6.27 -7.38 13.74
CA ALA A 85 6.38 -7.32 15.19
C ALA A 85 5.13 -6.65 15.79
N PRO A 86 4.78 -6.91 17.07
CA PRO A 86 3.66 -6.23 17.70
C PRO A 86 3.83 -4.70 17.73
N VAL A 87 2.81 -3.98 17.30
CA VAL A 87 2.68 -2.52 17.41
C VAL A 87 1.37 -2.26 18.18
N VAL A 88 1.47 -1.73 19.39
CA VAL A 88 0.34 -1.59 20.31
C VAL A 88 -0.05 -0.13 20.50
N THR A 89 0.92 0.77 20.33
CA THR A 89 0.76 2.21 20.51
C THR A 89 1.37 2.96 19.35
N GLU A 90 0.96 4.22 19.16
CA GLU A 90 1.57 5.11 18.16
C GLU A 90 3.07 5.33 18.41
N ALA A 91 3.51 5.22 19.67
CA ALA A 91 4.91 5.33 20.05
C ALA A 91 5.76 4.17 19.51
N ASP A 92 5.16 3.02 19.19
CA ASP A 92 5.85 1.87 18.61
C ASP A 92 6.12 2.03 17.10
N MET A 93 5.51 3.04 16.46
CA MET A 93 5.69 3.32 15.03
C MET A 93 6.89 4.23 14.72
N GLY A 94 7.68 4.62 15.75
CA GLY A 94 8.77 5.59 15.67
C GLY A 94 10.17 5.00 15.80
#